data_AF-A0A8J3I966-F1
#
_entry.id   AF-A0A8J3I966-F1
#
_cell.length_a   1.000
_cell.length_b   1.000
_cell.length_c   1.000
_cell.angle_alpha   90.00
_cell.angle_beta   90.00
_cell.angle_gamma   90.00
#
_symmetry.space_group_name_H-M   'P 1'
#
loop_
_entity.id
_entity.type
_entity.pdbx_description
1 polymer ?
#
loop_
_entity_poly.entity_id
_entity_poly.type
_entity_poly.pdbx_seq_one_letter_code
_entity_poly.pdbx_strand_id
1 'polypeptide(L)'
;MRQIQTEVGFDDSPLALLYDRYAHIILTYIARSISSKEDADDVLLDVFIVALENQVWLNWSEGEQLAWLRRIAYNKSIDYYRRNARHPLVALEQIIATHLSDDEHSPEQIALRIEYWLLK
;
A
#
# COMPACT_ATOMS: atom_id res chain seq x y z
N MET A 1 -34.05 -29.28 -11.91
CA MET A 1 -34.10 -28.04 -12.72
C MET A 1 -35.03 -27.08 -11.98
N ARG A 2 -34.55 -26.00 -11.37
CA ARG A 2 -34.07 -24.77 -12.03
C ARG A 2 -33.11 -24.05 -11.08
N GLN A 3 -31.92 -23.72 -11.59
CA GLN A 3 -31.03 -22.73 -10.97
C GLN A 3 -31.71 -21.37 -11.06
N ILE A 4 -31.79 -20.64 -9.96
CA ILE A 4 -32.06 -19.20 -9.99
C ILE A 4 -30.69 -18.55 -10.11
N GLN A 5 -30.35 -18.19 -11.35
CA GLN A 5 -29.29 -17.24 -11.64
C GLN A 5 -29.85 -15.87 -11.29
N THR A 6 -29.44 -15.29 -10.17
CA THR A 6 -29.59 -13.86 -9.93
C THR A 6 -28.45 -13.15 -10.65
N GLU A 7 -28.77 -12.54 -11.78
CA GLU A 7 -28.02 -11.42 -12.35
C GLU A 7 -28.07 -10.27 -11.34
N VAL A 8 -27.13 -10.25 -10.39
CA VAL A 8 -26.89 -9.07 -9.55
C VAL A 8 -26.13 -8.11 -10.44
N GLY A 9 -26.79 -7.04 -10.89
CA GLY A 9 -26.11 -5.92 -11.52
C GLY A 9 -24.98 -5.46 -10.60
N PHE A 10 -23.80 -5.21 -11.17
CA PHE A 10 -22.59 -4.81 -10.44
C PHE A 10 -22.85 -3.61 -9.48
N ASP A 11 -23.86 -2.79 -9.77
CA ASP A 11 -24.28 -1.62 -8.99
C ASP A 11 -24.99 -1.92 -7.65
N ASP A 12 -25.53 -3.13 -7.42
CA ASP A 12 -26.31 -3.45 -6.20
C ASP A 12 -25.53 -4.33 -5.20
N SER A 13 -24.20 -4.44 -5.34
CA SER A 13 -23.39 -5.18 -4.37
C SER A 13 -23.45 -4.48 -3.00
N PRO A 14 -23.67 -5.21 -1.89
CA PRO A 14 -23.58 -4.63 -0.56
C PRO A 14 -22.27 -3.90 -0.31
N LEU A 15 -21.18 -4.34 -0.94
CA LEU A 15 -19.87 -3.69 -0.84
C LEU A 15 -19.85 -2.34 -1.56
N ALA A 16 -20.51 -2.22 -2.72
CA ALA A 16 -20.63 -0.95 -3.43
C ALA A 16 -21.35 0.09 -2.57
N LEU A 17 -22.47 -0.31 -1.94
CA LEU A 17 -23.20 0.53 -0.98
C LEU A 17 -22.35 0.93 0.23
N LEU A 18 -21.51 0.01 0.73
CA LEU A 18 -20.57 0.29 1.82
C LEU A 18 -19.50 1.30 1.38
N TYR A 19 -18.96 1.12 0.16
CA TYR A 19 -17.94 1.97 -0.42
C TYR A 19 -18.47 3.39 -0.64
N ASP A 20 -19.59 3.54 -1.34
CA ASP A 20 -20.19 4.85 -1.63
C ASP A 20 -20.47 5.64 -0.35
N ARG A 21 -20.89 4.95 0.71
CA ARG A 21 -21.23 5.57 1.99
C ARG A 21 -20.00 6.01 2.78
N TYR A 22 -18.93 5.21 2.80
CA TYR A 22 -17.83 5.41 3.76
C TYR A 22 -16.48 5.75 3.13
N ALA A 23 -16.27 5.57 1.83
CA ALA A 23 -14.97 5.77 1.19
C ALA A 23 -14.40 7.16 1.47
N HIS A 24 -15.20 8.22 1.27
CA HIS A 24 -14.76 9.60 1.55
C HIS A 24 -14.44 9.84 3.03
N ILE A 25 -15.24 9.28 3.94
CA ILE A 25 -15.07 9.44 5.40
C ILE A 25 -13.78 8.75 5.85
N ILE A 26 -13.54 7.53 5.36
CA ILE A 26 -12.35 6.75 5.69
C ILE A 26 -11.10 7.34 5.04
N LEU A 27 -11.18 7.81 3.79
CA LEU A 27 -10.09 8.51 3.14
C LEU A 27 -9.68 9.78 3.89
N THR A 28 -10.66 10.60 4.29
CA THR A 28 -10.41 11.79 5.11
C THR A 28 -9.76 11.42 6.46
N TYR A 29 -10.14 10.28 7.03
CA TYR A 29 -9.53 9.79 8.26
C TYR A 29 -8.07 9.36 8.05
N ILE A 30 -7.77 8.60 7.00
CA ILE A 30 -6.42 8.15 6.65
C ILE A 30 -5.49 9.32 6.30
N ALA A 31 -5.99 10.28 5.53
CA ALA A 31 -5.25 11.46 5.07
C ALA A 31 -4.80 12.40 6.21
N ARG A 32 -5.34 12.26 7.43
CA ARG A 32 -4.83 12.96 8.62
C ARG A 32 -3.49 12.41 9.11
N SER A 33 -3.21 11.15 8.79
CA SER A 33 -1.96 10.48 9.11
C SER A 33 -1.03 10.43 7.89
N ILE A 34 -1.53 10.04 6.73
CA ILE A 34 -0.74 9.81 5.53
C ILE A 34 -0.85 11.03 4.61
N SER A 35 0.26 11.74 4.43
CA SER A 35 0.30 13.01 3.67
C SER A 35 0.22 12.82 2.16
N SER A 36 0.73 11.70 1.65
CA SER A 36 0.66 11.38 0.23
C SER A 36 -0.75 10.93 -0.13
N LYS A 37 -1.33 11.57 -1.15
CA LYS A 37 -2.66 11.21 -1.64
C LYS A 37 -2.68 9.78 -2.17
N GLU A 38 -1.67 9.40 -2.95
CA GLU A 38 -1.57 8.06 -3.54
C GLU A 38 -1.48 6.99 -2.45
N ASP A 39 -0.64 7.20 -1.44
CA ASP A 39 -0.53 6.26 -0.32
C ASP A 39 -1.83 6.17 0.51
N ALA A 40 -2.54 7.29 0.65
CA ALA A 40 -3.82 7.31 1.35
C ALA A 40 -4.92 6.56 0.57
N ASP A 41 -4.94 6.71 -0.76
CA ASP A 41 -5.84 5.97 -1.66
C ASP A 41 -5.51 4.47 -1.65
N ASP A 42 -4.23 4.10 -1.64
CA ASP A 42 -3.80 2.69 -1.52
C ASP A 42 -4.24 2.06 -0.19
N VAL A 43 -4.06 2.78 0.92
CA VAL A 43 -4.52 2.31 2.24
C VAL A 43 -6.06 2.22 2.28
N LEU A 44 -6.77 3.13 1.63
CA LEU A 44 -8.22 3.06 1.49
C LEU A 44 -8.65 1.78 0.75
N LEU A 45 -8.00 1.46 -0.38
CA LEU A 45 -8.27 0.24 -1.14
C LEU A 45 -8.04 -1.00 -0.28
N ASP A 46 -6.94 -1.04 0.48
CA ASP A 46 -6.62 -2.11 1.42
C ASP A 46 -7.71 -2.33 2.48
N VAL A 47 -8.36 -1.25 2.94
CA VAL A 47 -9.47 -1.34 3.90
C VAL A 47 -10.67 -2.03 3.27
N PHE A 48 -11.03 -1.65 2.04
CA PHE A 48 -12.19 -2.22 1.35
C PHE A 48 -11.94 -3.62 0.78
N ILE A 49 -10.69 -4.00 0.52
CA ILE A 49 -10.32 -5.40 0.26
C ILE A 49 -10.63 -6.26 1.50
N VAL A 50 -10.24 -5.82 2.70
CA VAL A 50 -10.60 -6.53 3.93
C VAL A 50 -12.13 -6.58 4.13
N ALA A 51 -12.84 -5.52 3.76
CA ALA A 51 -14.30 -5.50 3.79
C ALA A 51 -14.93 -6.49 2.80
N LEU A 52 -14.36 -6.64 1.62
CA LEU A 52 -14.79 -7.62 0.62
C LEU A 52 -14.56 -9.05 1.09
N GLU A 53 -13.37 -9.33 1.62
CA GLU A 53 -12.97 -10.65 2.13
C GLU A 53 -13.79 -11.08 3.36
N ASN A 54 -14.24 -10.11 4.15
CA ASN A 54 -14.94 -10.37 5.40
C ASN A 54 -16.30 -9.67 5.47
N GLN A 55 -17.36 -10.40 5.10
CA GLN A 55 -18.73 -9.88 5.00
C GLN A 55 -19.52 -9.89 6.32
N VAL A 56 -18.85 -9.95 7.47
CA VAL A 56 -19.51 -9.94 8.80
C VAL A 56 -20.35 -8.68 9.07
N TRP A 57 -20.07 -7.61 8.33
CA TRP A 57 -20.69 -6.29 8.48
C TRP A 57 -22.06 -6.13 7.81
N LEU A 58 -22.51 -7.13 7.05
CA LEU A 58 -23.77 -7.05 6.29
C LEU A 58 -25.00 -6.76 7.15
N ASN A 59 -25.03 -7.26 8.39
CA ASN A 59 -26.16 -7.10 9.31
C ASN A 59 -25.92 -6.04 10.40
N TRP A 60 -24.83 -5.30 10.31
CA TRP A 60 -24.47 -4.30 11.31
C TRP A 60 -25.15 -2.96 11.03
N SER A 61 -25.36 -2.19 12.10
CA SER A 61 -25.77 -0.80 11.97
C SER A 61 -24.67 0.05 11.31
N GLU A 62 -25.05 1.21 10.79
CA GLU A 62 -24.11 2.15 10.17
C GLU A 62 -22.97 2.57 11.12
N GLY A 63 -23.30 2.77 12.40
CA GLY A 63 -22.31 3.12 13.42
C GLY A 63 -21.28 2.00 13.65
N GLU A 64 -21.74 0.75 13.68
CA GLU A 64 -20.87 -0.42 13.83
C GLU A 64 -19.98 -0.62 12.60
N GLN A 65 -20.53 -0.48 11.40
CA GLN A 65 -19.78 -0.53 10.14
C GLN A 65 -18.68 0.53 10.10
N LEU A 66 -19.02 1.78 10.41
CA LEU A 66 -18.05 2.88 10.43
C LEU A 66 -16.96 2.66 11.49
N ALA A 67 -17.32 2.22 12.70
CA ALA A 67 -16.36 1.94 13.76
C ALA A 67 -15.38 0.83 13.35
N TRP A 68 -15.89 -0.22 12.71
CA TRP A 68 -15.08 -1.32 12.22
C TRP A 68 -14.15 -0.89 11.07
N LEU A 69 -14.66 -0.16 10.07
CA LEU A 69 -13.84 0.36 8.97
C LEU A 69 -12.72 1.27 9.48
N ARG A 70 -13.00 2.14 10.46
CA ARG A 70 -11.97 2.96 11.12
C ARG A 70 -10.90 2.13 11.82
N ARG A 71 -11.30 1.02 12.46
CA ARG A 71 -10.35 0.11 13.11
C ARG A 71 -9.43 -0.56 12.08
N ILE A 72 -9.96 -0.98 10.94
CA ILE A 72 -9.15 -1.53 9.85
C ILE A 72 -8.22 -0.45 9.31
N ALA A 73 -8.74 0.74 9.01
CA ALA A 73 -7.96 1.87 8.47
C ALA A 73 -6.80 2.25 9.40
N TYR A 74 -7.03 2.27 10.72
CA TYR A 74 -5.99 2.50 11.71
C TYR A 74 -4.89 1.44 11.65
N ASN A 75 -5.25 0.16 11.61
CA ASN A 75 -4.28 -0.93 11.53
C ASN A 75 -3.48 -0.87 10.23
N LYS A 76 -4.15 -0.65 9.09
CA LYS A 76 -3.50 -0.51 7.78
C LYS A 76 -2.55 0.69 7.72
N SER A 77 -2.92 1.80 8.35
CA SER A 77 -2.06 2.99 8.46
C SER A 77 -0.82 2.69 9.29
N ILE A 78 -0.94 1.96 10.41
CA ILE A 78 0.22 1.51 11.20
C ILE A 78 1.13 0.60 10.36
N ASP A 79 0.55 -0.34 9.62
CA ASP A 79 1.31 -1.24 8.77
C ASP A 79 2.04 -0.49 7.65
N TYR A 80 1.41 0.54 7.06
CA TYR A 80 2.07 1.45 6.14
C TYR A 80 3.32 2.10 6.79
N TYR A 81 3.19 2.70 7.97
CA TYR A 81 4.35 3.30 8.65
C TYR A 81 5.44 2.28 8.99
N ARG A 82 5.07 1.08 9.44
CA ARG A 82 6.03 0.02 9.77
C ARG A 82 6.80 -0.45 8.53
N ARG A 83 6.13 -0.53 7.37
CA ARG A 83 6.78 -0.83 6.09
C ARG A 83 7.72 0.29 5.66
N ASN A 84 7.26 1.55 5.73
CA ASN A 84 8.05 2.71 5.34
C ASN A 84 9.28 2.94 6.25
N ALA A 85 9.17 2.60 7.54
CA ALA A 85 10.31 2.65 8.46
C ALA A 85 11.35 1.54 8.19
N ARG A 86 10.93 0.38 7.67
CA ARG A 86 11.82 -0.74 7.32
C ARG A 86 12.48 -0.56 5.96
N HIS A 87 11.79 0.11 5.04
CA HIS A 87 12.26 0.47 3.71
C HIS A 87 12.10 1.98 3.54
N PRO A 88 13.00 2.79 4.12
CA PRO A 88 12.97 4.22 3.89
C PRO A 88 12.97 4.48 2.40
N LEU A 89 12.09 5.37 1.94
CA LEU A 89 12.08 5.83 0.56
C LEU A 89 13.41 6.52 0.28
N VAL A 90 14.34 5.78 -0.31
CA VAL A 90 15.61 6.30 -0.82
C VAL A 90 15.31 6.90 -2.18
N ALA A 91 15.70 8.16 -2.39
CA ALA A 91 15.53 8.82 -3.67
C ALA A 91 16.22 7.99 -4.77
N LEU A 92 15.59 7.86 -5.94
CA LEU A 92 16.16 7.08 -7.04
C LEU A 92 17.55 7.62 -7.44
N GLU A 93 17.73 8.94 -7.33
CA GLU A 93 19.00 9.63 -7.53
C GLU A 93 20.07 9.19 -6.53
N GLN A 94 19.71 8.89 -5.28
CA GLN A 94 20.63 8.36 -4.28
C GLN A 94 20.99 6.90 -4.56
N ILE A 95 20.04 6.09 -5.04
CA ILE A 95 20.32 4.71 -5.47
C ILE A 95 21.26 4.71 -6.67
N ILE A 96 20.99 5.55 -7.68
CA ILE A 96 21.82 5.72 -8.87
C ILE A 96 23.21 6.22 -8.46
N ALA A 97 23.32 7.24 -7.60
CA ALA A 97 24.59 7.75 -7.12
C ALA A 97 25.41 6.68 -6.36
N THR A 98 24.76 5.87 -5.53
CA THR A 98 25.41 4.75 -4.83
C THR A 98 25.92 3.70 -5.81
N HIS A 99 25.13 3.36 -6.84
CA HIS A 99 25.51 2.36 -7.84
C HIS A 99 26.58 2.85 -8.82
N LEU A 100 26.65 4.17 -9.08
CA LEU A 100 27.70 4.78 -9.90
C LEU A 100 29.02 4.94 -9.13
N SER A 101 29.00 5.01 -7.80
CA SER A 101 30.22 4.98 -6.98
C SER A 101 30.87 3.59 -6.87
N ASP A 102 30.14 2.52 -7.21
CA ASP A 102 30.69 1.16 -7.24
C ASP A 102 31.58 0.89 -8.47
N ASP A 103 31.55 1.75 -9.49
CA ASP A 103 32.50 1.66 -10.61
C ASP A 103 33.95 1.77 -10.11
N GLU A 104 34.21 2.56 -9.05
CA GLU A 104 35.54 2.77 -8.47
C GLU A 104 36.13 1.51 -7.78
N HIS A 105 35.27 0.52 -7.51
CA HIS A 105 35.60 -0.77 -6.90
C HIS A 105 35.20 -1.97 -7.79
N SER A 106 35.00 -1.74 -9.09
CA SER A 106 34.71 -2.83 -10.01
C SER A 106 35.87 -3.86 -10.01
N PRO A 107 35.60 -5.17 -10.15
CA PRO A 107 36.64 -6.19 -10.24
C PRO A 107 37.70 -5.86 -11.30
N GLU A 108 37.28 -5.24 -12.40
CA GLU A 108 38.14 -4.79 -13.50
C GLU A 108 39.04 -3.62 -13.08
N GLN A 109 38.54 -2.63 -12.32
CA GLN A 109 39.35 -1.52 -11.83
C GLN A 109 40.33 -1.94 -10.72
N ILE A 110 39.93 -2.89 -9.87
CA ILE A 110 40.81 -3.49 -8.86
C ILE A 110 41.95 -4.25 -9.55
N ALA A 111 41.66 -5.02 -10.61
CA ALA A 111 42.67 -5.71 -11.40
C ALA A 111 43.66 -4.74 -12.05
N LEU A 112 43.18 -3.68 -12.70
CA LEU A 112 44.02 -2.63 -13.29
C LEU A 112 44.93 -1.93 -12.27
N ARG A 113 44.41 -1.68 -11.06
CA ARG A 113 45.18 -1.07 -9.96
C ARG A 113 46.28 -1.98 -9.44
N ILE A 114 46.03 -3.29 -9.34
CA ILE A 114 47.03 -4.29 -8.97
C ILE A 114 48.13 -4.38 -10.02
N GLU A 115 47.78 -4.42 -11.31
CA GLU A 115 48.75 -4.46 -12.41
C GLU A 115 49.65 -3.21 -12.43
N TYR A 116 49.06 -2.03 -12.22
CA TYR A 116 49.82 -0.79 -12.13
C TYR A 116 50.80 -0.76 -10.95
N TRP A 117 50.44 -1.40 -9.82
CA TRP A 117 51.30 -1.52 -8.64
C TRP A 117 52.47 -2.50 -8.82
N LEU A 118 52.36 -3.45 -9.74
CA LEU A 118 53.39 -4.46 -10.02
C LEU A 118 54.39 -4.01 -11.11
N LEU A 119 54.06 -2.95 -11.86
CA LEU A 119 54.88 -2.38 -12.93
C LEU A 119 55.75 -1.20 -12.49
N LYS A 120 55.82 -0.92 -11.17
CA LYS A 120 56.59 0.17 -10.57
C LYS A 120 57.55 -0.37 -9.50
#